data_AF-A0A7T8KEN3-F1
#
_entry.id   AF-A0A7T8KEN3-F1
#
_cell.length_a   1.000
_cell.length_b   1.000
_cell.length_c   1.000
_cell.angle_alpha   90.00
_cell.angle_beta   90.00
_cell.angle_gamma   90.00
#
_symmetry.space_group_name_H-M   'P 1'
#
loop_
_entity.id
_entity.type
_entity.pdbx_description
1 polymer ?
#
loop_
_entity_poly.entity_id
_entity_poly.type
_entity_poly.pdbx_seq_one_letter_code
_entity_poly.pdbx_strand_id
1 'polypeptide(L)' 'MEQEKRSAIIVLARAGRTTSEIIKTTKLPRSKVFRVLNRHYKQCYQDTL' A
#
# COMPACT_ATOMS: atom_id res chain seq x y z
N MET A 1 5.10 -15.56 -1.46
CA MET A 1 3.92 -15.15 -2.26
C MET A 1 3.07 -14.02 -1.66
N GLU A 2 2.46 -14.14 -0.47
CA GLU A 2 1.53 -13.07 0.00
C GLU A 2 2.25 -11.82 0.57
N GLN A 3 3.43 -12.02 1.16
CA GLN A 3 4.24 -10.94 1.73
C GLN A 3 4.85 -10.02 0.66
N GLU A 4 5.29 -10.59 -0.46
CA GLU A 4 5.85 -9.86 -1.60
C GLU A 4 4.83 -8.88 -2.21
N LYS A 5 3.56 -9.28 -2.27
CA LYS A 5 2.47 -8.44 -2.78
C LYS A 5 2.15 -7.26 -1.86
N ARG A 6 2.36 -7.39 -0.54
CA ARG A 6 2.21 -6.28 0.42
C ARG A 6 3.37 -5.29 0.27
N SER A 7 4.59 -5.79 0.08
CA SER A 7 5.76 -4.94 -0.19
C SER A 7 5.60 -4.13 -1.48
N ALA A 8 5.07 -4.73 -2.56
CA ALA A 8 4.85 -4.02 -3.81
C ALA A 8 3.91 -2.81 -3.67
N ILE A 9 2.82 -2.93 -2.90
CA ILE A 9 1.90 -1.82 -2.63
C ILE A 9 2.63 -0.66 -1.93
N ILE A 10 3.42 -0.96 -0.89
CA ILE A 10 4.13 0.07 -0.11
C ILE A 10 5.23 0.73 -0.94
N VAL A 11 5.97 -0.04 -1.74
CA VAL A 11 7.00 0.50 -2.64
C VAL A 11 6.40 1.48 -3.64
N LEU A 12 5.29 1.12 -4.29
CA LEU A 12 4.62 2.00 -5.24
C LEU A 12 4.02 3.23 -4.57
N ALA A 13 3.47 3.09 -3.36
CA ALA A 13 2.96 4.21 -2.57
C ALA A 13 4.08 5.21 -2.19
N ARG A 14 5.24 4.71 -1.78
CA ARG A 14 6.43 5.52 -1.48
C ARG A 14 6.99 6.21 -2.73
N ALA A 15 6.84 5.60 -3.90
CA ALA A 15 7.18 6.21 -5.19
C ALA A 15 6.18 7.28 -5.66
N GLY A 16 5.16 7.62 -4.85
CA GLY A 16 4.17 8.65 -5.17
C GLY A 16 3.08 8.21 -6.14
N ARG A 17 2.94 6.90 -6.42
CA ARG A 17 1.87 6.40 -7.29
C ARG A 17 0.51 6.54 -6.62
N THR A 18 -0.50 6.88 -7.41
CA THR A 18 -1.88 6.95 -6.92
C THR A 18 -2.42 5.55 -6.61
N THR A 19 -3.38 5.46 -5.69
CA THR A 19 -4.01 4.16 -5.35
C THR A 19 -4.61 3.46 -6.58
N SER A 20 -5.12 4.23 -7.56
CA SER A 20 -5.66 3.70 -8.81
C SER A 20 -4.58 2.99 -9.65
N GLU A 21 -3.41 3.61 -9.81
CA GLU A 21 -2.27 3.00 -10.49
C GLU A 21 -1.78 1.75 -9.76
N ILE A 22 -1.67 1.81 -8.42
CA ILE A 22 -1.24 0.67 -7.61
C ILE A 22 -2.17 -0.53 -7.81
N ILE A 23 -3.50 -0.31 -7.88
CA ILE A 23 -4.47 -1.38 -8.15
C ILE A 23 -4.23 -1.99 -9.53
N LYS A 24 -4.03 -1.17 -10.56
CA LYS A 24 -3.77 -1.63 -11.93
C LYS A 24 -2.47 -2.43 -12.02
N THR A 25 -1.39 -1.94 -11.41
CA THR A 25 -0.06 -2.57 -11.43
C THR A 25 -0.03 -3.87 -10.64
N THR A 26 -0.60 -3.88 -9.44
CA THR A 26 -0.55 -5.06 -8.55
C THR A 26 -1.61 -6.11 -8.89
N LYS A 27 -2.63 -5.75 -9.69
CA LYS A 27 -3.82 -6.58 -10.00
C LYS A 27 -4.51 -7.11 -8.73
N LEU A 28 -4.42 -6.36 -7.63
CA LEU A 28 -5.01 -6.71 -6.34
C LEU A 28 -6.38 -6.06 -6.17
N PRO A 29 -7.28 -6.68 -5.37
CA PRO A 29 -8.55 -6.06 -5.02
C PRO A 29 -8.33 -4.70 -4.34
N ARG A 30 -9.16 -3.71 -4.70
CA ARG A 30 -9.13 -2.37 -4.11
C ARG A 30 -9.15 -2.41 -2.58
N SER A 31 -9.97 -3.27 -1.98
CA SER A 31 -10.06 -3.47 -0.53
C SER A 31 -8.73 -3.90 0.11
N LYS A 32 -7.96 -4.76 -0.58
CA LYS A 32 -6.65 -5.22 -0.10
C LYS A 32 -5.61 -4.11 -0.17
N VAL A 33 -5.58 -3.34 -1.27
CA VAL A 33 -4.69 -2.18 -1.43
C VAL A 33 -4.99 -1.13 -0.35
N PHE A 34 -6.26 -0.77 -0.16
CA PHE A 34 -6.67 0.18 0.87
C PHE A 34 -6.29 -0.27 2.28
N ARG A 35 -6.51 -1.55 2.61
CA ARG A 35 -6.15 -2.10 3.93
C ARG A 35 -4.65 -2.00 4.20
N VAL A 36 -3.81 -2.29 3.20
CA VAL A 36 -2.34 -2.20 3.33
C VAL A 36 -1.90 -0.75 3.49
N LEU A 37 -2.40 0.16 2.64
CA LEU A 37 -2.08 1.59 2.72
C LEU A 37 -2.51 2.20 4.06
N ASN A 38 -3.74 1.94 4.50
CA ASN A 38 -4.25 2.47 5.77
C ASN A 38 -3.44 1.97 6.97
N ARG A 39 -3.04 0.69 6.98
CA ARG A 39 -2.14 0.16 8.02
C ARG A 39 -0.78 0.86 7.99
N HIS A 40 -0.23 1.10 6.79
CA HIS A 40 1.05 1.80 6.65
C HIS A 40 1.00 3.24 7.16
N TYR A 41 -0.02 4.02 6.78
CA TYR A 41 -0.16 5.41 7.23
C TYR A 41 -0.46 5.54 8.72
N LYS A 42 -1.27 4.64 9.29
CA LYS A 42 -1.50 4.60 10.74
C LYS A 42 -0.22 4.33 11.52
N GLN A 43 0.64 3.46 11.01
CA GLN A 43 1.94 3.18 11.64
C GLN A 43 2.84 4.43 11.60
N CYS A 44 2.97 5.06 10.43
CA CYS A 44 3.77 6.29 10.30
C CYS A 44 3.28 7.42 11.21
N TYR A 45 1.97 7.57 11.41
CA TYR A 45 1.41 8.59 12.31
C TYR A 45 1.71 8.33 13.79
N GLN A 46 1.79 7.05 14.20
CA GLN A 46 2.15 6.69 15.57
C GLN A 46 3.63 6.89 15.86
N ASP A 47 4.50 6.74 14.86
CA ASP A 47 5.96 6.97 14.99
C ASP A 47 6.33 8.47 15.05
N THR A 48 5.36 9.38 14.92
CA THR A 48 5.58 10.84 14.95
C THR A 48 5.09 11.52 16.25
N LEU A 49 4.59 10.76 17.22
CA LEU A 49 4.17 11.20 18.57
C LEU A 49 5.21 10.79 19.61
#